data_AF-A0A8T4D1E7-F1
#
_entry.id   AF-A0A8T4D1E7-F1
#
_cell.length_a   1.000
_cell.length_b   1.000
_cell.length_c   1.000
_cell.angle_alpha   90.00
_cell.angle_beta   90.00
_cell.angle_gamma   90.00
#
_symmetry.space_group_name_H-M   'P 1'
#
loop_
_entity.id
_entity.type
_entity.pdbx_description
1 polymer ?
#
loop_
_entity_poly.entity_id
_entity_poly.type
_entity_poly.pdbx_seq_one_letter_code
_entity_poly.pdbx_strand_id
1 'polypeptide(L)'
;MGIARSIRRAIGRGEKTIQPSWVLDLKSKVLNAPKISSYHNGKEEVILVGTQEGKLYQMQSNGRVMWTFNAGNTLSEQELMFVDSETVNSINTVPLVAMLGTTQVILFGTESGSLFCINTEGKQIWKGTTQGPIRGQPILSNFKGKESVIVGSNDGNVYLFSHKGEIIEVIELESPVETSPLHTKEMLIVGTREGEVIAINKESEIAWRFKTEDRITANIIPAILSEKGGEVLLVASQDNTLYALNFEGEAQWTFPTEGALISEVVAQDINGDNKKEIIFGSCDNKIYCIDANGELIWSYETDFWVTATPIVADIDKDGTIEVVAGSYDHKVYVLDSQGDYKLDYIPGLGGVVNQSGHYSNTMHTEVGKNQGKLFCTYSLEGNIVGAALSGSGAIIANTKQGKVYNIRVDY
;
A
#
# COMPACT_ATOMS: atom_id res chain seq x y z
N MET A 1 3.58 -48.82 21.03
CA MET A 1 3.76 -48.40 19.62
C MET A 1 2.72 -47.38 19.13
N GLY A 2 2.08 -46.59 20.01
CA GLY A 2 1.06 -45.59 19.60
C GLY A 2 1.49 -44.12 19.73
N ILE A 3 2.54 -43.81 20.50
CA ILE A 3 2.94 -42.44 20.84
C ILE A 3 4.10 -41.94 19.95
N ALA A 4 4.89 -42.84 19.37
CA ALA A 4 5.99 -42.50 18.46
C ALA A 4 5.55 -42.12 17.03
N ARG A 5 4.29 -42.40 16.66
CA ARG A 5 3.73 -42.02 15.34
C ARG A 5 3.08 -40.63 15.35
N SER A 6 2.61 -40.14 16.50
CA SER A 6 2.05 -38.81 16.66
C SER A 6 3.13 -37.73 16.77
N ILE A 7 4.30 -38.06 17.34
CA ILE A 7 5.43 -37.11 17.45
C ILE A 7 6.14 -36.90 16.10
N ARG A 8 6.15 -37.90 15.20
CA ARG A 8 6.71 -37.73 13.84
C ARG A 8 5.86 -36.86 12.90
N ARG A 9 4.61 -36.54 13.25
CA ARG A 9 3.79 -35.55 12.50
C ARG A 9 3.96 -34.12 13.00
N ALA A 10 4.52 -33.92 14.19
CA ALA A 10 4.78 -32.59 14.75
C ALA A 10 6.21 -32.09 14.46
N ILE A 11 7.17 -33.00 14.22
CA ILE A 11 8.59 -32.67 13.98
C ILE A 11 8.95 -32.84 12.48
N GLY A 12 8.01 -32.48 11.60
CA GLY A 12 8.13 -32.66 10.15
C GLY A 12 7.71 -31.46 9.32
N ARG A 13 7.63 -30.27 9.93
CA ARG A 13 7.66 -29.01 9.18
C ARG A 13 9.09 -28.52 9.31
N GLY A 14 9.84 -28.46 8.20
CA GLY A 14 11.19 -27.88 8.19
C GLY A 14 11.16 -26.48 8.82
N GLU A 15 12.30 -26.00 9.28
CA GLU A 15 12.44 -24.57 9.59
C GLU A 15 12.02 -23.79 8.34
N LYS A 16 10.83 -23.17 8.38
CA LYS A 16 10.33 -22.36 7.27
C LYS A 16 11.29 -21.20 7.12
N THR A 17 11.94 -21.08 5.97
CA THR A 17 12.93 -20.03 5.72
C THR A 17 12.40 -19.07 4.69
N ILE A 18 12.57 -17.78 4.97
CA ILE A 18 12.26 -16.71 4.04
C ILE A 18 13.58 -16.27 3.40
N GLN A 19 13.68 -16.39 2.08
CA GLN A 19 14.90 -16.09 1.35
C GLN A 19 14.62 -15.31 0.06
N PRO A 20 15.51 -14.38 -0.32
CA PRO A 20 15.36 -13.66 -1.56
C PRO A 20 15.69 -14.61 -2.71
N SER A 21 14.73 -14.82 -3.61
CA SER A 21 14.97 -15.52 -4.88
C SER A 21 15.89 -14.70 -5.78
N TRP A 22 15.76 -13.38 -5.76
CA TRP A 22 16.66 -12.45 -6.45
C TRP A 22 16.56 -11.05 -5.85
N VAL A 23 17.59 -10.24 -6.10
CA VAL A 23 17.64 -8.82 -5.74
C VAL A 23 18.13 -8.05 -6.95
N LEU A 24 17.40 -7.02 -7.36
CA LEU A 24 17.83 -6.06 -8.39
C LEU A 24 18.11 -4.70 -7.75
N ASP A 25 19.19 -4.06 -8.17
CA ASP A 25 19.52 -2.69 -7.76
C ASP A 25 19.30 -1.74 -8.95
N LEU A 26 18.31 -0.85 -8.83
CA LEU A 26 17.94 0.11 -9.86
C LEU A 26 18.89 1.31 -9.94
N LYS A 27 19.82 1.45 -8.98
CA LYS A 27 20.77 2.57 -8.85
C LYS A 27 20.10 3.94 -8.73
N SER A 28 18.83 3.96 -8.34
CA SER A 28 18.02 5.17 -8.17
C SER A 28 17.02 4.93 -7.04
N LYS A 29 16.73 5.98 -6.26
CA LYS A 29 15.78 5.88 -5.14
C LYS A 29 14.39 5.51 -5.63
N VAL A 30 13.72 4.64 -4.88
CA VAL A 30 12.33 4.24 -5.11
C VAL A 30 11.48 4.80 -3.98
N LEU A 31 10.32 5.36 -4.31
CA LEU A 31 9.49 6.08 -3.35
C LEU A 31 8.15 5.39 -3.08
N ASN A 32 7.80 4.36 -3.86
CA ASN A 32 6.52 3.67 -3.78
C ASN A 32 6.64 2.15 -3.82
N ALA A 33 5.54 1.51 -3.42
CA ALA A 33 5.34 0.08 -3.62
C ALA A 33 5.47 -0.31 -5.10
N PRO A 34 6.00 -1.52 -5.39
CA PRO A 34 6.02 -2.04 -6.75
C PRO A 34 4.60 -2.33 -7.20
N LYS A 35 4.28 -2.07 -8.47
CA LYS A 35 3.00 -2.51 -9.06
C LYS A 35 3.20 -3.86 -9.73
N ILE A 36 2.49 -4.87 -9.24
CA ILE A 36 2.36 -6.15 -9.94
C ILE A 36 1.09 -6.10 -10.79
N SER A 37 1.20 -6.53 -12.04
CA SER A 37 0.07 -6.60 -12.96
C SER A 37 0.25 -7.77 -13.92
N SER A 38 -0.78 -8.04 -14.72
CA SER A 38 -0.72 -9.05 -15.77
C SER A 38 -1.04 -8.49 -17.14
N TYR A 39 -0.28 -8.93 -18.13
CA TYR A 39 -0.48 -8.59 -19.52
C TYR A 39 -1.18 -9.72 -20.27
N HIS A 40 -1.79 -9.34 -21.40
CA HIS A 40 -2.38 -10.30 -22.35
C HIS A 40 -3.40 -11.25 -21.70
N ASN A 41 -4.30 -10.72 -20.88
CA ASN A 41 -5.32 -11.47 -20.11
C ASN A 41 -4.72 -12.49 -19.13
N GLY A 42 -3.77 -12.08 -18.29
CA GLY A 42 -3.24 -12.94 -17.23
C GLY A 42 -2.10 -13.88 -17.65
N LYS A 43 -1.62 -13.79 -18.90
CA LYS A 43 -0.62 -14.72 -19.43
C LYS A 43 0.81 -14.42 -18.98
N GLU A 44 1.10 -13.16 -18.71
CA GLU A 44 2.42 -12.71 -18.29
C GLU A 44 2.29 -11.78 -17.09
N GLU A 45 2.96 -12.11 -16.00
CA GLU A 45 3.08 -11.22 -14.84
C GLU A 45 4.25 -10.26 -15.03
N VAL A 46 3.99 -9.00 -14.75
CA VAL A 46 4.98 -7.93 -14.83
C VAL A 46 5.04 -7.15 -13.53
N ILE A 47 6.24 -6.65 -13.23
CA ILE A 47 6.53 -5.78 -12.09
C ILE A 47 6.92 -4.41 -12.66
N LEU A 48 6.24 -3.36 -12.19
CA LEU A 48 6.52 -1.98 -12.55
C LEU A 48 7.04 -1.21 -11.34
N VAL A 49 8.15 -0.49 -11.52
CA VAL A 49 8.77 0.31 -10.46
C VAL A 49 9.17 1.68 -11.02
N GLY A 50 8.62 2.74 -10.43
CA GLY A 50 9.02 4.13 -10.69
C GLY A 50 10.12 4.59 -9.74
N THR A 51 11.02 5.46 -10.23
CA THR A 51 12.13 5.99 -9.43
C THR A 51 12.07 7.51 -9.29
N GLN A 52 12.86 8.03 -8.33
CA GLN A 52 13.01 9.47 -8.08
C GLN A 52 13.58 10.23 -9.30
N GLU A 53 14.44 9.58 -10.11
CA GLU A 53 14.98 10.17 -11.34
C GLU A 53 13.97 10.24 -12.50
N GLY A 54 12.76 9.73 -12.32
CA GLY A 54 11.77 9.67 -13.39
C GLY A 54 11.94 8.52 -14.35
N LYS A 55 12.55 7.42 -13.90
CA LYS A 55 12.62 6.19 -14.69
C LYS A 55 11.52 5.24 -14.25
N LEU A 56 10.77 4.71 -15.22
CA LEU A 56 9.84 3.61 -15.01
C LEU A 56 10.45 2.33 -15.58
N TYR A 57 10.63 1.33 -14.73
CA TYR A 57 11.14 0.01 -15.10
C TYR A 57 9.99 -0.96 -15.24
N GLN A 58 9.99 -1.75 -16.31
CA GLN A 58 9.18 -2.97 -16.40
C GLN A 58 10.09 -4.18 -16.29
N MET A 59 9.69 -5.12 -15.44
CA MET A 59 10.44 -6.34 -15.15
C MET A 59 9.53 -7.56 -15.23
N GLN A 60 10.11 -8.70 -15.61
CA GLN A 60 9.47 -10.00 -15.46
C GLN A 60 9.60 -10.51 -14.02
N SER A 61 8.79 -11.50 -13.63
CA SER A 61 8.82 -12.13 -12.30
C SER A 61 10.17 -12.78 -11.93
N ASN A 62 11.01 -13.08 -12.92
CA ASN A 62 12.38 -13.56 -12.74
C ASN A 62 13.44 -12.45 -12.51
N GLY A 63 13.02 -11.19 -12.43
CA GLY A 63 13.91 -10.04 -12.20
C GLY A 63 14.54 -9.45 -13.47
N ARG A 64 14.26 -10.01 -14.67
CA ARG A 64 14.76 -9.46 -15.93
C ARG A 64 14.05 -8.15 -16.27
N VAL A 65 14.82 -7.07 -16.42
CA VAL A 65 14.31 -5.79 -16.94
C VAL A 65 14.01 -5.94 -18.44
N MET A 66 12.78 -5.62 -18.81
CA MET A 66 12.28 -5.69 -20.20
C MET A 66 12.58 -4.40 -20.95
N TRP A 67 12.27 -3.27 -20.32
CA TRP A 67 12.56 -1.93 -20.84
C TRP A 67 12.58 -0.91 -19.69
N THR A 68 13.11 0.27 -19.99
CA THR A 68 13.06 1.44 -19.11
C THR A 68 12.51 2.63 -19.89
N PHE A 69 11.51 3.29 -19.33
CA PHE A 69 10.99 4.57 -19.83
C PHE A 69 11.58 5.71 -19.02
N ASN A 70 11.92 6.82 -19.67
CA ASN A 70 12.44 8.02 -19.02
C ASN A 70 11.43 9.16 -19.17
N ALA A 71 10.84 9.57 -18.04
CA ALA A 71 9.86 10.65 -17.94
C ALA A 71 10.51 12.04 -17.91
N GLY A 72 11.85 12.11 -18.01
CA GLY A 72 12.63 13.33 -17.93
C GLY A 72 12.11 14.43 -18.86
N ASN A 73 11.63 15.52 -18.28
CA ASN A 73 11.35 16.74 -19.01
C ASN A 73 12.63 17.57 -19.15
N THR A 74 12.84 18.15 -20.34
CA THR A 74 13.81 19.22 -20.52
C THR A 74 13.18 20.51 -20.00
N LEU A 75 13.44 20.83 -18.74
CA LEU A 75 13.03 22.11 -18.15
C LEU A 75 13.97 23.22 -18.61
N SER A 76 13.44 24.42 -18.80
CA SER A 76 14.25 25.61 -19.01
C SER A 76 15.05 25.98 -17.75
N GLU A 77 16.13 26.74 -17.90
CA GLU A 77 16.91 27.22 -16.74
C GLU A 77 16.05 28.01 -15.75
N GLN A 78 15.02 28.71 -16.23
CA GLN A 78 14.11 29.49 -15.38
C GLN A 78 13.20 28.58 -14.57
N GLU A 79 12.65 27.52 -15.16
CA GLU A 79 11.82 26.55 -14.43
C GLU A 79 12.64 25.79 -13.38
N LEU A 80 13.89 25.44 -13.70
CA LEU A 80 14.83 24.80 -12.77
C LEU A 80 15.15 25.65 -11.53
N MET A 81 14.92 26.97 -11.55
CA MET A 81 15.11 27.82 -10.37
C MET A 81 14.00 27.66 -9.33
N PHE A 82 12.84 27.12 -9.71
CA PHE A 82 11.66 27.02 -8.84
C PHE A 82 11.30 25.57 -8.49
N VAL A 83 12.03 24.59 -9.01
CA VAL A 83 11.79 23.17 -8.78
C VAL A 83 13.09 22.49 -8.36
N ASP A 84 12.96 21.48 -7.49
CA ASP A 84 14.10 20.65 -7.16
C ASP A 84 14.45 19.75 -8.36
N SER A 85 15.56 20.10 -9.03
CA SER A 85 16.03 19.39 -10.22
C SER A 85 16.28 17.90 -10.01
N GLU A 86 16.50 17.45 -8.76
CA GLU A 86 16.72 16.02 -8.44
C GLU A 86 15.41 15.24 -8.29
N THR A 87 14.29 15.91 -8.04
CA THR A 87 13.00 15.27 -7.76
C THR A 87 11.88 15.65 -8.73
N VAL A 88 12.10 16.66 -9.58
CA VAL A 88 11.05 17.17 -10.49
C VAL A 88 10.49 16.09 -11.43
N ASN A 89 11.30 15.11 -11.84
CA ASN A 89 10.83 14.03 -12.69
C ASN A 89 10.38 12.78 -11.91
N SER A 90 10.40 12.81 -10.56
CA SER A 90 10.08 11.66 -9.72
C SER A 90 8.73 11.06 -10.05
N ILE A 91 8.69 9.73 -10.15
CA ILE A 91 7.45 8.98 -10.28
C ILE A 91 6.98 8.61 -8.87
N ASN A 92 6.20 9.51 -8.29
CA ASN A 92 5.63 9.37 -6.96
C ASN A 92 4.27 8.67 -6.97
N THR A 93 3.76 8.30 -8.14
CA THR A 93 2.54 7.52 -8.29
C THR A 93 2.84 6.03 -8.35
N VAL A 94 1.93 5.20 -7.84
CA VAL A 94 1.90 3.78 -8.20
C VAL A 94 1.33 3.66 -9.62
N PRO A 95 2.05 3.09 -10.60
CA PRO A 95 1.56 2.99 -11.98
C PRO A 95 0.25 2.19 -12.06
N LEU A 96 -0.69 2.66 -12.89
CA LEU A 96 -1.90 1.93 -13.26
C LEU A 96 -1.66 1.19 -14.57
N VAL A 97 -1.94 -0.12 -14.59
CA VAL A 97 -2.08 -0.88 -15.84
C VAL A 97 -3.57 -1.06 -16.10
N ALA A 98 -4.06 -0.55 -17.23
CA ALA A 98 -5.48 -0.59 -17.57
C ALA A 98 -5.71 -0.82 -19.07
N MET A 99 -6.94 -1.18 -19.43
CA MET A 99 -7.40 -1.22 -20.82
C MET A 99 -8.02 0.13 -21.16
N LEU A 100 -7.35 0.94 -21.99
CA LEU A 100 -7.89 2.18 -22.51
C LEU A 100 -8.47 1.90 -23.90
N GLY A 101 -9.80 1.89 -24.01
CA GLY A 101 -10.49 1.29 -25.16
C GLY A 101 -10.09 -0.17 -25.37
N THR A 102 -9.40 -0.47 -26.49
CA THR A 102 -8.95 -1.83 -26.83
C THR A 102 -7.46 -2.06 -26.57
N THR A 103 -6.74 -1.09 -26.01
CA THR A 103 -5.29 -1.15 -25.85
C THR A 103 -4.92 -1.21 -24.38
N GLN A 104 -4.06 -2.15 -24.01
CA GLN A 104 -3.47 -2.20 -22.68
C GLN A 104 -2.40 -1.10 -22.55
N VAL A 105 -2.56 -0.24 -21.56
CA VAL A 105 -1.69 0.92 -21.33
C VAL A 105 -1.20 0.94 -19.89
N ILE A 106 -0.13 1.71 -19.67
CA ILE A 106 0.42 2.03 -18.36
C ILE A 106 0.29 3.55 -18.18
N LEU A 107 -0.37 3.95 -17.09
CA LEU A 107 -0.62 5.33 -16.72
C LEU A 107 0.11 5.65 -15.42
N PHE A 108 0.82 6.78 -15.39
CA PHE A 108 1.51 7.23 -14.18
C PHE A 108 1.75 8.74 -14.23
N GLY A 109 1.73 9.36 -13.05
CA GLY A 109 2.03 10.78 -12.85
C GLY A 109 3.46 11.02 -12.35
N THR A 110 3.95 12.24 -12.56
CA THR A 110 5.24 12.71 -12.05
C THR A 110 5.10 13.94 -11.17
N GLU A 111 6.18 14.26 -10.47
CA GLU A 111 6.27 15.43 -9.60
C GLU A 111 6.27 16.76 -10.37
N SER A 112 6.56 16.75 -11.66
CA SER A 112 6.42 17.89 -12.55
C SER A 112 4.97 18.14 -12.99
N GLY A 113 4.02 17.33 -12.53
CA GLY A 113 2.63 17.36 -12.99
C GLY A 113 2.38 16.70 -14.35
N SER A 114 3.34 15.96 -14.90
CA SER A 114 3.15 15.24 -16.16
C SER A 114 2.39 13.93 -15.92
N LEU A 115 1.33 13.69 -16.70
CA LEU A 115 0.63 12.42 -16.78
C LEU A 115 1.05 11.70 -18.07
N PHE A 116 1.69 10.55 -17.95
CA PHE A 116 2.12 9.75 -19.09
C PHE A 116 1.16 8.59 -19.33
N CYS A 117 0.87 8.33 -20.60
CA CYS A 117 0.28 7.09 -21.06
C CYS A 117 1.25 6.42 -22.02
N ILE A 118 1.68 5.22 -21.67
CA ILE A 118 2.60 4.42 -22.47
C ILE A 118 1.99 3.05 -22.78
N ASN A 119 2.44 2.40 -23.85
CA ASN A 119 2.04 1.02 -24.14
C ASN A 119 2.89 0.01 -23.34
N THR A 120 2.56 -1.27 -23.45
CA THR A 120 3.27 -2.38 -22.78
C THR A 120 4.70 -2.61 -23.30
N GLU A 121 5.09 -1.95 -24.39
CA GLU A 121 6.46 -1.95 -24.94
C GLU A 121 7.31 -0.76 -24.43
N GLY A 122 6.76 0.08 -23.55
CA GLY A 122 7.47 1.24 -23.02
C GLY A 122 7.50 2.45 -23.95
N LYS A 123 6.63 2.50 -24.97
CA LYS A 123 6.52 3.65 -25.89
C LYS A 123 5.41 4.59 -25.45
N GLN A 124 5.71 5.89 -25.43
CA GLN A 124 4.72 6.92 -25.15
C GLN A 124 3.62 6.94 -26.21
N ILE A 125 2.38 6.88 -25.76
CA ILE A 125 1.17 7.07 -26.56
C ILE A 125 0.81 8.56 -26.53
N TRP A 126 0.69 9.13 -25.33
CA TRP A 126 0.44 10.56 -25.13
C TRP A 126 1.00 11.02 -23.78
N LYS A 127 1.04 12.35 -23.61
CA LYS A 127 1.41 13.03 -22.37
C LYS A 127 0.41 14.16 -22.12
N GLY A 128 -0.20 14.16 -20.95
CA GLY A 128 -0.99 15.28 -20.40
C GLY A 128 -0.20 16.01 -19.32
N THR A 129 -0.61 17.22 -18.96
CA THR A 129 0.06 18.03 -17.94
C THR A 129 -0.97 18.70 -17.04
N THR A 130 -0.76 18.61 -15.74
CA THR A 130 -1.46 19.38 -14.69
C THR A 130 -0.57 20.53 -14.21
N GLN A 131 -1.07 21.46 -13.38
CA GLN A 131 -0.27 22.61 -12.94
C GLN A 131 0.58 22.29 -11.70
N GLY A 132 0.29 21.19 -11.01
CA GLY A 132 1.02 20.73 -9.84
C GLY A 132 1.39 19.25 -9.90
N PRO A 133 2.13 18.75 -8.89
CA PRO A 133 2.53 17.35 -8.82
C PRO A 133 1.36 16.36 -8.83
N ILE A 134 1.53 15.22 -9.50
CA ILE A 134 0.58 14.10 -9.44
C ILE A 134 1.19 13.02 -8.54
N ARG A 135 0.59 12.81 -7.35
CA ARG A 135 1.09 11.84 -6.35
C ARG A 135 0.18 10.62 -6.19
N GLY A 136 -1.13 10.78 -6.41
CA GLY A 136 -2.08 9.67 -6.45
C GLY A 136 -1.94 8.81 -7.70
N GLN A 137 -2.26 7.53 -7.60
CA GLN A 137 -2.41 6.66 -8.76
C GLN A 137 -3.52 7.20 -9.68
N PRO A 138 -3.25 7.38 -10.99
CA PRO A 138 -4.30 7.67 -11.95
C PRO A 138 -5.34 6.56 -11.99
N ILE A 139 -6.61 6.90 -12.14
CA ILE A 139 -7.68 5.91 -12.36
C ILE A 139 -8.26 6.03 -13.77
N LEU A 140 -8.77 4.92 -14.29
CA LEU A 140 -9.60 4.90 -15.49
C LEU A 140 -11.05 4.74 -15.07
N SER A 141 -11.91 5.67 -15.46
CA SER A 141 -13.29 5.73 -14.97
C SER A 141 -14.28 6.27 -16.00
N ASN A 142 -15.54 5.84 -15.88
CA ASN A 142 -16.70 6.34 -16.61
C ASN A 142 -17.52 7.33 -15.77
N PHE A 143 -16.90 8.08 -14.85
CA PHE A 143 -17.57 8.98 -13.90
C PHE A 143 -18.64 9.88 -14.54
N LYS A 144 -18.30 10.51 -15.67
CA LYS A 144 -19.20 11.39 -16.44
C LYS A 144 -19.94 10.67 -17.57
N GLY A 145 -20.10 9.34 -17.47
CA GLY A 145 -20.71 8.50 -18.52
C GLY A 145 -19.81 8.23 -19.73
N LYS A 146 -18.57 8.73 -19.74
CA LYS A 146 -17.55 8.46 -20.75
C LYS A 146 -16.22 8.12 -20.10
N GLU A 147 -15.50 7.19 -20.73
CA GLU A 147 -14.18 6.75 -20.27
C GLU A 147 -13.20 7.92 -20.29
N SER A 148 -12.58 8.15 -19.13
CA SER A 148 -11.60 9.22 -18.89
C SER A 148 -10.55 8.75 -17.90
N VAL A 149 -9.34 9.29 -18.03
CA VAL A 149 -8.28 9.11 -17.04
C VAL A 149 -8.41 10.24 -16.03
N ILE A 150 -8.52 9.90 -14.74
CA ILE A 150 -8.77 10.87 -13.67
C ILE A 150 -7.58 10.88 -12.72
N VAL A 151 -7.09 12.07 -12.40
CA VAL A 151 -5.98 12.29 -11.46
C VAL A 151 -6.29 13.43 -10.51
N GLY A 152 -5.86 13.28 -9.26
CA GLY A 152 -5.71 14.41 -8.34
C GLY A 152 -4.34 15.06 -8.54
N SER A 153 -4.27 16.39 -8.39
CA SER A 153 -3.01 17.13 -8.41
C SER A 153 -2.85 17.98 -7.15
N ASN A 154 -1.59 18.17 -6.77
CA ASN A 154 -1.19 19.04 -5.67
C ASN A 154 -1.36 20.53 -5.97
N ASP A 155 -1.80 20.90 -7.18
CA ASP A 155 -2.29 22.26 -7.48
C ASP A 155 -3.69 22.54 -6.91
N GLY A 156 -4.33 21.56 -6.27
CA GLY A 156 -5.62 21.71 -5.62
C GLY A 156 -6.82 21.29 -6.46
N ASN A 157 -6.59 20.58 -7.57
CA ASN A 157 -7.64 20.23 -8.52
C ASN A 157 -7.66 18.73 -8.85
N VAL A 158 -8.80 18.30 -9.39
CA VAL A 158 -8.96 16.98 -10.03
C VAL A 158 -9.10 17.19 -11.55
N TYR A 159 -8.32 16.45 -12.32
CA TYR A 159 -8.30 16.55 -13.77
C TYR A 159 -8.91 15.30 -14.42
N LEU A 160 -9.75 15.51 -15.43
CA LEU A 160 -10.25 14.46 -16.30
C LEU A 160 -9.58 14.59 -17.67
N PHE A 161 -8.89 13.54 -18.09
CA PHE A 161 -8.22 13.46 -19.38
C PHE A 161 -8.95 12.52 -20.34
N SER A 162 -8.93 12.87 -21.62
CA SER A 162 -9.43 12.03 -22.71
C SER A 162 -8.48 10.86 -22.99
N HIS A 163 -8.95 9.87 -23.77
CA HIS A 163 -8.11 8.78 -24.26
C HIS A 163 -6.91 9.24 -25.12
N LYS A 164 -6.86 10.53 -25.50
CA LYS A 164 -5.75 11.15 -26.24
C LYS A 164 -4.83 12.02 -25.36
N GLY A 165 -5.11 12.10 -24.05
CA GLY A 165 -4.36 12.94 -23.12
C GLY A 165 -4.75 14.42 -23.11
N GLU A 166 -5.90 14.77 -23.70
CA GLU A 166 -6.44 16.14 -23.67
C GLU A 166 -7.25 16.34 -22.39
N ILE A 167 -7.11 17.50 -21.73
CA ILE A 167 -7.95 17.84 -20.57
C ILE A 167 -9.39 18.03 -21.05
N ILE A 168 -10.30 17.22 -20.51
CA ILE A 168 -11.74 17.32 -20.69
C ILE A 168 -12.30 18.35 -19.72
N GLU A 169 -11.90 18.25 -18.45
CA GLU A 169 -12.46 19.04 -17.35
C GLU A 169 -11.43 19.17 -16.22
N VAL A 170 -11.47 20.31 -15.52
CA VAL A 170 -10.73 20.57 -14.29
C VAL A 170 -11.75 20.89 -13.21
N ILE A 171 -11.73 20.14 -12.12
CA ILE A 171 -12.62 20.34 -10.98
C ILE A 171 -11.79 21.01 -9.88
N GLU A 172 -12.14 22.25 -9.58
CA GLU A 172 -11.42 23.09 -8.62
C GLU A 172 -11.85 22.77 -7.19
N LEU A 173 -10.90 22.30 -6.36
CA LEU A 173 -11.17 21.95 -4.96
C LEU A 173 -10.50 22.89 -3.96
N GLU A 174 -9.56 23.71 -4.44
CA GLU A 174 -8.72 24.65 -3.68
C GLU A 174 -7.90 23.98 -2.55
N SER A 175 -7.66 22.66 -2.66
CA SER A 175 -7.05 21.85 -1.60
C SER A 175 -6.17 20.77 -2.25
N PRO A 176 -4.83 20.75 -2.04
CA PRO A 176 -3.90 19.87 -2.73
C PRO A 176 -4.29 18.39 -2.62
N VAL A 177 -4.49 17.73 -3.76
CA VAL A 177 -4.95 16.33 -3.81
C VAL A 177 -3.75 15.39 -3.96
N GLU A 178 -3.46 14.63 -2.89
CA GLU A 178 -2.34 13.66 -2.87
C GLU A 178 -2.78 12.21 -3.06
N THR A 179 -4.06 11.93 -2.83
CA THR A 179 -4.62 10.58 -2.94
C THR A 179 -5.06 10.25 -4.36
N SER A 180 -5.17 8.96 -4.64
CA SER A 180 -5.78 8.45 -5.86
C SER A 180 -7.28 8.71 -5.81
N PRO A 181 -7.90 9.27 -6.86
CA PRO A 181 -9.35 9.44 -6.88
C PRO A 181 -10.05 8.09 -6.75
N LEU A 182 -11.02 8.00 -5.84
CA LEU A 182 -11.89 6.84 -5.69
C LEU A 182 -13.19 7.09 -6.43
N HIS A 183 -13.47 6.29 -7.46
CA HIS A 183 -14.74 6.33 -8.16
C HIS A 183 -15.74 5.35 -7.57
N THR A 184 -16.80 5.90 -6.98
CA THR A 184 -17.97 5.17 -6.47
C THR A 184 -19.07 5.14 -7.53
N LYS A 185 -20.26 4.60 -7.25
CA LYS A 185 -21.36 4.57 -8.24
C LYS A 185 -21.80 5.97 -8.70
N GLU A 186 -21.71 6.96 -7.81
CA GLU A 186 -22.28 8.29 -8.02
C GLU A 186 -21.26 9.42 -7.88
N MET A 187 -20.17 9.19 -7.15
CA MET A 187 -19.23 10.24 -6.75
C MET A 187 -17.78 9.87 -7.04
N LEU A 188 -16.94 10.89 -7.24
CA LEU A 188 -15.50 10.80 -7.01
C LEU A 188 -15.20 11.24 -5.58
N ILE A 189 -14.32 10.51 -4.91
CA ILE A 189 -13.88 10.83 -3.55
C ILE A 189 -12.36 11.00 -3.57
N VAL A 190 -11.88 12.07 -2.95
CA VAL A 190 -10.45 12.37 -2.84
C VAL A 190 -10.12 12.81 -1.42
N GLY A 191 -8.94 12.42 -0.95
CA GLY A 191 -8.30 12.95 0.25
C GLY A 191 -7.25 14.00 -0.11
N THR A 192 -7.13 15.04 0.73
CA THR A 192 -6.24 16.18 0.50
C THR A 192 -5.14 16.30 1.55
N ARG A 193 -4.08 17.03 1.18
CA ARG A 193 -2.96 17.36 2.06
C ARG A 193 -3.39 18.23 3.24
N GLU A 194 -4.45 18.99 3.09
CA GLU A 194 -5.01 19.81 4.17
C GLU A 194 -5.90 18.99 5.11
N GLY A 195 -6.03 17.68 4.92
CA GLY A 195 -6.86 16.84 5.79
C GLY A 195 -8.34 16.93 5.47
N GLU A 196 -8.72 17.08 4.20
CA GLU A 196 -10.12 17.02 3.79
C GLU A 196 -10.38 15.75 2.98
N VAL A 197 -11.52 15.11 3.26
CA VAL A 197 -12.15 14.17 2.34
C VAL A 197 -13.22 14.94 1.59
N ILE A 198 -13.14 14.94 0.26
CA ILE A 198 -14.04 15.69 -0.60
C ILE A 198 -14.74 14.70 -1.53
N ALA A 199 -16.08 14.72 -1.52
CA ALA A 199 -16.89 13.99 -2.50
C ALA A 199 -17.44 14.93 -3.56
N ILE A 200 -17.37 14.49 -4.81
CA ILE A 200 -17.69 15.26 -6.00
C ILE A 200 -18.74 14.50 -6.80
N ASN A 201 -19.84 15.15 -7.16
CA ASN A 201 -20.91 14.56 -7.97
C ASN A 201 -20.61 14.61 -9.47
N LYS A 202 -21.47 13.97 -10.28
CA LYS A 202 -21.33 13.91 -11.75
C LYS A 202 -21.50 15.28 -12.43
N GLU A 203 -21.92 16.29 -11.71
CA GLU A 203 -22.03 17.68 -12.16
C GLU A 203 -20.75 18.50 -11.84
N SER A 204 -19.72 17.85 -11.27
CA SER A 204 -18.48 18.49 -10.77
C SER A 204 -18.68 19.41 -9.57
N GLU A 205 -19.78 19.26 -8.85
CA GLU A 205 -20.06 20.00 -7.63
C GLU A 205 -19.60 19.18 -6.41
N ILE A 206 -19.13 19.88 -5.39
CA ILE A 206 -18.77 19.25 -4.12
C ILE A 206 -20.07 18.86 -3.40
N ALA A 207 -20.30 17.56 -3.28
CA ALA A 207 -21.46 17.01 -2.58
C ALA A 207 -21.32 17.19 -1.06
N TRP A 208 -20.13 16.91 -0.52
CA TRP A 208 -19.80 17.09 0.89
C TRP A 208 -18.29 17.16 1.12
N ARG A 209 -17.92 17.65 2.31
CA ARG A 209 -16.56 17.67 2.84
C ARG A 209 -16.54 17.11 4.27
N PHE A 210 -15.53 16.32 4.58
CA PHE A 210 -15.21 15.89 5.94
C PHE A 210 -13.78 16.34 6.28
N LYS A 211 -13.58 16.92 7.47
CA LYS A 211 -12.30 17.50 7.90
C LYS A 211 -11.67 16.64 8.99
N THR A 212 -10.42 16.23 8.76
CA THR A 212 -9.51 15.65 9.76
C THR A 212 -8.57 16.74 10.30
N GLU A 213 -7.85 16.45 11.38
CA GLU A 213 -6.97 17.44 12.02
C GLU A 213 -5.58 17.53 11.36
N ASP A 214 -5.24 16.57 10.50
CA ASP A 214 -4.00 16.57 9.72
C ASP A 214 -4.21 15.86 8.36
N ARG A 215 -3.14 15.80 7.55
CA ARG A 215 -3.13 15.39 6.14
C ARG A 215 -3.68 14.00 5.89
N ILE A 216 -4.30 13.82 4.74
CA ILE A 216 -4.69 12.51 4.20
C ILE A 216 -3.78 12.20 3.00
N THR A 217 -2.80 11.33 3.21
CA THR A 217 -1.83 10.92 2.19
C THR A 217 -2.05 9.51 1.68
N ALA A 218 -2.70 8.66 2.47
CA ALA A 218 -3.07 7.31 2.09
C ALA A 218 -4.33 7.33 1.22
N ASN A 219 -4.43 6.39 0.27
CA ASN A 219 -5.65 6.24 -0.53
C ASN A 219 -6.84 5.88 0.36
N ILE A 220 -8.01 6.44 0.02
CA ILE A 220 -9.27 6.16 0.70
C ILE A 220 -9.78 4.80 0.22
N ILE A 221 -10.11 3.91 1.16
CA ILE A 221 -10.47 2.52 0.86
C ILE A 221 -11.95 2.31 1.12
N PRO A 222 -12.76 1.95 0.10
CA PRO A 222 -14.14 1.53 0.33
C PRO A 222 -14.15 0.13 0.95
N ALA A 223 -14.91 -0.05 2.03
CA ALA A 223 -15.05 -1.33 2.71
C ALA A 223 -16.52 -1.64 3.02
N ILE A 224 -16.92 -2.90 2.85
CA ILE A 224 -18.20 -3.41 3.32
C ILE A 224 -17.96 -3.97 4.72
N LEU A 225 -18.54 -3.34 5.74
CA LEU A 225 -18.28 -3.66 7.15
C LEU A 225 -19.39 -4.48 7.82
N SER A 226 -20.41 -4.95 7.08
CA SER A 226 -21.38 -5.89 7.68
C SER A 226 -22.03 -6.81 6.67
N GLU A 227 -22.50 -7.97 7.15
CA GLU A 227 -23.37 -8.88 6.39
C GLU A 227 -24.66 -8.19 5.90
N LYS A 228 -25.08 -7.11 6.57
CA LYS A 228 -26.23 -6.28 6.18
C LYS A 228 -25.89 -5.19 5.15
N GLY A 229 -24.64 -5.08 4.71
CA GLY A 229 -24.26 -4.26 3.54
C GLY A 229 -23.98 -2.79 3.82
N GLY A 230 -23.58 -2.41 5.04
CA GLY A 230 -23.08 -1.06 5.30
C GLY A 230 -21.71 -0.86 4.64
N GLU A 231 -21.67 -0.15 3.52
CA GLU A 231 -20.42 0.31 2.89
C GLU A 231 -19.94 1.58 3.61
N VAL A 232 -18.66 1.63 3.94
CA VAL A 232 -17.99 2.83 4.48
C VAL A 232 -16.75 3.16 3.67
N LEU A 233 -16.24 4.35 3.88
CA LEU A 233 -14.97 4.85 3.42
C LEU A 233 -13.99 4.85 4.59
N LEU A 234 -12.93 4.06 4.50
CA LEU A 234 -11.85 4.06 5.47
C LEU A 234 -10.82 5.12 5.09
N VAL A 235 -10.54 6.02 6.03
CA VAL A 235 -9.68 7.18 5.84
C VAL A 235 -8.60 7.19 6.92
N ALA A 236 -7.37 6.88 6.53
CA ALA A 236 -6.20 6.98 7.39
C ALA A 236 -5.64 8.40 7.32
N SER A 237 -5.57 9.08 8.48
CA SER A 237 -5.03 10.44 8.59
C SER A 237 -3.73 10.48 9.40
N GLN A 238 -2.90 11.48 9.10
CA GLN A 238 -1.69 11.75 9.88
C GLN A 238 -1.99 12.37 11.26
N ASP A 239 -3.27 12.63 11.58
CA ASP A 239 -3.71 13.05 12.93
C ASP A 239 -3.77 11.91 13.96
N ASN A 240 -3.19 10.76 13.60
CA ASN A 240 -3.19 9.52 14.37
C ASN A 240 -4.56 8.84 14.46
N THR A 241 -5.50 9.11 13.56
CA THR A 241 -6.84 8.52 13.61
C THR A 241 -7.21 7.84 12.29
N LEU A 242 -7.79 6.64 12.41
CA LEU A 242 -8.50 5.98 11.33
C LEU A 242 -9.99 6.32 11.44
N TYR A 243 -10.58 6.84 10.37
CA TYR A 243 -11.99 7.19 10.31
C TYR A 243 -12.74 6.22 9.40
N ALA A 244 -13.96 5.85 9.79
CA ALA A 244 -14.92 5.21 8.90
C ALA A 244 -16.07 6.17 8.63
N LEU A 245 -16.22 6.60 7.38
CA LEU A 245 -17.28 7.52 6.95
C LEU A 245 -18.35 6.77 6.15
N ASN A 246 -19.62 7.12 6.29
CA ASN A 246 -20.62 6.72 5.29
C ASN A 246 -20.43 7.52 3.98
N PHE A 247 -21.22 7.20 2.96
CA PHE A 247 -21.12 7.88 1.66
C PHE A 247 -21.76 9.27 1.67
N GLU A 248 -22.40 9.66 2.77
CA GLU A 248 -22.92 10.98 3.05
C GLU A 248 -21.88 11.88 3.77
N GLY A 249 -20.70 11.35 4.09
CA GLY A 249 -19.60 12.08 4.73
C GLY A 249 -19.66 12.14 6.25
N GLU A 250 -20.50 11.34 6.89
CA GLU A 250 -20.65 11.27 8.35
C GLU A 250 -19.80 10.13 8.93
N ALA A 251 -19.05 10.43 9.99
CA ALA A 251 -18.27 9.43 10.71
C ALA A 251 -19.17 8.43 11.44
N GLN A 252 -19.04 7.15 11.08
CA GLN A 252 -19.69 6.03 11.75
C GLN A 252 -18.93 5.62 13.01
N TRP A 253 -17.60 5.61 12.93
CA TRP A 253 -16.70 5.37 14.05
C TRP A 253 -15.31 5.93 13.75
N THR A 254 -14.49 6.04 14.81
CA THR A 254 -13.08 6.40 14.72
C THR A 254 -12.24 5.48 15.59
N PHE A 255 -10.98 5.26 15.18
CA PHE A 255 -10.01 4.49 15.93
C PHE A 255 -8.72 5.31 16.10
N PRO A 256 -8.39 5.77 17.32
CA PRO A 256 -7.18 6.53 17.57
C PRO A 256 -5.95 5.61 17.78
N THR A 257 -4.82 6.05 17.26
CA THR A 257 -3.48 5.49 17.51
C THR A 257 -2.56 6.54 18.15
N GLU A 258 -1.35 6.16 18.55
CA GLU A 258 -0.39 7.08 19.17
C GLU A 258 0.58 7.70 18.14
N GLY A 259 0.43 7.37 16.86
CA GLY A 259 1.27 7.87 15.77
C GLY A 259 0.51 7.95 14.45
N ALA A 260 1.10 8.68 13.51
CA ALA A 260 0.46 9.03 12.25
C ALA A 260 0.17 7.79 11.38
N LEU A 261 -0.95 7.81 10.68
CA LEU A 261 -1.29 6.80 9.68
C LEU A 261 -0.92 7.31 8.28
N ILE A 262 0.11 6.70 7.69
CA ILE A 262 0.69 7.14 6.41
C ILE A 262 0.34 6.18 5.27
N SER A 263 0.24 4.89 5.55
CA SER A 263 -0.08 3.84 4.58
C SER A 263 -1.56 3.60 4.42
N GLU A 264 -1.92 2.92 3.33
CA GLU A 264 -3.28 2.46 3.08
C GLU A 264 -3.69 1.39 4.09
N VAL A 265 -5.00 1.25 4.28
CA VAL A 265 -5.61 0.19 5.08
C VAL A 265 -6.02 -0.99 4.20
N VAL A 266 -6.02 -2.19 4.75
CA VAL A 266 -6.52 -3.40 4.07
C VAL A 266 -7.76 -3.89 4.79
N ALA A 267 -8.86 -4.09 4.05
CA ALA A 267 -10.09 -4.65 4.59
C ALA A 267 -10.38 -6.02 3.97
N GLN A 268 -10.17 -7.09 4.74
CA GLN A 268 -10.28 -8.47 4.28
C GLN A 268 -10.68 -9.40 5.43
N ASP A 269 -11.44 -10.44 5.11
CA ASP A 269 -11.75 -11.53 6.05
C ASP A 269 -10.49 -12.40 6.23
N ILE A 270 -9.90 -12.35 7.42
CA ILE A 270 -8.68 -13.09 7.77
C ILE A 270 -8.99 -14.33 8.62
N ASN A 271 -10.15 -14.38 9.27
CA ASN A 271 -10.50 -15.45 10.22
C ASN A 271 -11.56 -16.45 9.66
N GLY A 272 -12.11 -16.17 8.48
CA GLY A 272 -13.10 -17.00 7.78
C GLY A 272 -14.53 -16.86 8.31
N ASP A 273 -14.86 -15.81 9.05
CA ASP A 273 -16.19 -15.59 9.61
C ASP A 273 -17.16 -14.85 8.65
N ASN A 274 -16.71 -14.51 7.43
CA ASN A 274 -17.39 -13.69 6.42
C ASN A 274 -17.55 -12.20 6.78
N LYS A 275 -16.86 -11.72 7.81
CA LYS A 275 -16.70 -10.28 8.07
C LYS A 275 -15.29 -9.88 7.72
N LYS A 276 -15.13 -8.62 7.34
CA LYS A 276 -13.82 -8.07 7.02
C LYS A 276 -13.21 -7.49 8.27
N GLU A 277 -11.99 -7.92 8.58
CA GLU A 277 -11.09 -7.21 9.48
C GLU A 277 -10.38 -6.09 8.74
N ILE A 278 -10.01 -5.05 9.47
CA ILE A 278 -9.29 -3.88 8.95
C ILE A 278 -7.89 -3.88 9.54
N ILE A 279 -6.88 -3.92 8.66
CA ILE A 279 -5.47 -4.07 8.99
C ILE A 279 -4.69 -2.86 8.48
N PHE A 280 -3.86 -2.27 9.33
CA PHE A 280 -3.07 -1.09 8.97
C PHE A 280 -1.83 -0.93 9.86
N GLY A 281 -0.86 -0.16 9.37
CA GLY A 281 0.35 0.21 10.11
C GLY A 281 0.29 1.63 10.65
N SER A 282 0.98 1.89 11.76
CA SER A 282 1.10 3.22 12.36
C SER A 282 2.55 3.59 12.67
N CYS A 283 2.81 4.90 12.75
CA CYS A 283 4.07 5.46 13.22
C CYS A 283 4.24 5.37 14.75
N ASP A 284 3.34 4.72 15.47
CA ASP A 284 3.56 4.31 16.87
C ASP A 284 4.26 2.95 17.01
N ASN A 285 4.86 2.47 15.92
CA ASN A 285 5.54 1.17 15.81
C ASN A 285 4.59 -0.02 15.96
N LYS A 286 3.31 0.09 15.54
CA LYS A 286 2.38 -1.02 15.60
C LYS A 286 1.72 -1.34 14.26
N ILE A 287 1.41 -2.62 14.12
CA ILE A 287 0.45 -3.17 13.15
C ILE A 287 -0.84 -3.40 13.92
N TYR A 288 -1.95 -2.87 13.45
CA TYR A 288 -3.27 -3.01 14.06
C TYR A 288 -4.16 -3.92 13.21
N CYS A 289 -5.00 -4.67 13.90
CA CYS A 289 -6.15 -5.35 13.32
C CYS A 289 -7.38 -5.04 14.17
N ILE A 290 -8.37 -4.44 13.52
CA ILE A 290 -9.64 -4.06 14.14
C ILE A 290 -10.80 -4.72 13.40
N ASP A 291 -11.92 -4.88 14.08
CA ASP A 291 -13.14 -5.39 13.48
C ASP A 291 -13.85 -4.31 12.66
N ALA A 292 -14.93 -4.71 12.00
CA ALA A 292 -15.78 -3.83 11.22
C ALA A 292 -16.47 -2.69 12.02
N ASN A 293 -16.56 -2.80 13.33
CA ASN A 293 -17.15 -1.78 14.20
C ASN A 293 -16.09 -0.80 14.75
N GLY A 294 -14.82 -1.00 14.40
CA GLY A 294 -13.71 -0.21 14.90
C GLY A 294 -13.18 -0.72 16.26
N GLU A 295 -13.52 -1.94 16.67
CA GLU A 295 -13.01 -2.53 17.91
C GLU A 295 -11.69 -3.26 17.68
N LEU A 296 -10.72 -3.07 18.59
CA LEU A 296 -9.42 -3.72 18.50
C LEU A 296 -9.54 -5.24 18.64
N ILE A 297 -9.06 -5.99 17.64
CA ILE A 297 -8.90 -7.44 17.71
C ILE A 297 -7.51 -7.77 18.26
N TRP A 298 -6.46 -7.25 17.61
CA TRP A 298 -5.08 -7.41 18.07
C TRP A 298 -4.19 -6.27 17.55
N SER A 299 -3.03 -6.11 18.19
CA SER A 299 -1.94 -5.25 17.72
C SER A 299 -0.59 -5.95 17.88
N TYR A 300 0.36 -5.65 17.00
CA TYR A 300 1.73 -6.18 17.05
C TYR A 300 2.74 -5.03 17.05
N GLU A 301 3.68 -5.04 17.99
CA GLU A 301 4.71 -4.00 18.15
C GLU A 301 5.97 -4.36 17.34
N THR A 302 6.43 -3.43 16.51
CA THR A 302 7.67 -3.47 15.73
C THR A 302 8.73 -2.57 16.38
N ASP A 303 9.98 -2.64 15.92
CA ASP A 303 11.07 -1.83 16.51
C ASP A 303 11.08 -0.38 15.99
N PHE A 304 10.30 -0.08 14.94
CA PHE A 304 10.14 1.26 14.35
C PHE A 304 8.84 1.38 13.54
N TRP A 305 8.59 2.56 12.96
CA TRP A 305 7.38 2.91 12.21
C TRP A 305 6.97 1.90 11.13
N VAL A 306 5.68 1.59 11.09
CA VAL A 306 5.07 0.78 10.03
C VAL A 306 4.39 1.71 9.04
N THR A 307 5.09 2.00 7.93
CA THR A 307 4.62 2.96 6.91
C THR A 307 4.39 2.33 5.53
N ALA A 308 4.61 1.01 5.42
CA ALA A 308 4.22 0.25 4.23
C ALA A 308 2.79 -0.24 4.39
N THR A 309 2.01 -0.22 3.30
CA THR A 309 0.68 -0.87 3.26
C THR A 309 0.84 -2.37 3.56
N PRO A 310 0.10 -2.93 4.54
CA PRO A 310 0.10 -4.37 4.79
C PRO A 310 -0.36 -5.17 3.58
N ILE A 311 0.06 -6.43 3.49
CA ILE A 311 -0.44 -7.42 2.53
C ILE A 311 -1.15 -8.50 3.33
N VAL A 312 -2.36 -8.86 2.91
CA VAL A 312 -3.17 -9.89 3.57
C VAL A 312 -3.44 -11.00 2.57
N ALA A 313 -2.80 -12.15 2.74
CA ALA A 313 -2.90 -13.27 1.81
C ALA A 313 -2.42 -14.57 2.44
N ASP A 314 -2.91 -15.69 1.91
CA ASP A 314 -2.34 -17.02 2.13
C ASP A 314 -1.05 -17.13 1.29
N ILE A 315 0.07 -16.70 1.88
CA ILE A 315 1.35 -16.60 1.16
C ILE A 315 2.01 -17.97 0.99
N ASP A 316 1.65 -18.92 1.85
CA ASP A 316 2.28 -20.23 1.91
C ASP A 316 1.36 -21.37 1.38
N LYS A 317 0.10 -21.04 1.10
CA LYS A 317 -0.93 -21.94 0.54
C LYS A 317 -1.35 -23.05 1.50
N ASP A 318 -1.24 -22.81 2.81
CA ASP A 318 -1.70 -23.75 3.83
C ASP A 318 -3.20 -23.63 4.16
N GLY A 319 -3.87 -22.65 3.56
CA GLY A 319 -5.29 -22.37 3.73
C GLY A 319 -5.59 -21.38 4.86
N THR A 320 -4.57 -20.83 5.52
CA THR A 320 -4.71 -19.74 6.48
C THR A 320 -4.16 -18.44 5.88
N ILE A 321 -4.72 -17.30 6.31
CA ILE A 321 -4.29 -15.98 5.83
C ILE A 321 -3.16 -15.45 6.73
N GLU A 322 -2.11 -14.94 6.11
CA GLU A 322 -1.04 -14.18 6.77
C GLU A 322 -1.21 -12.68 6.56
N VAL A 323 -0.72 -11.91 7.54
CA VAL A 323 -0.53 -10.46 7.44
C VAL A 323 0.96 -10.16 7.29
N VAL A 324 1.35 -9.55 6.18
CA VAL A 324 2.74 -9.14 5.92
C VAL A 324 2.85 -7.62 5.99
N ALA A 325 3.79 -7.11 6.78
CA ALA A 325 4.00 -5.67 6.91
C ALA A 325 5.50 -5.31 6.88
N GLY A 326 5.83 -4.22 6.20
CA GLY A 326 7.18 -3.66 6.18
C GLY A 326 7.34 -2.56 7.24
N SER A 327 8.43 -2.63 8.00
CA SER A 327 8.78 -1.63 9.01
C SER A 327 10.05 -0.88 8.63
N TYR A 328 10.20 0.33 9.17
CA TYR A 328 11.40 1.16 9.02
C TYR A 328 12.58 0.66 9.86
N ASP A 329 12.40 -0.38 10.68
CA ASP A 329 13.48 -1.15 11.31
C ASP A 329 14.22 -2.10 10.34
N HIS A 330 13.92 -1.98 9.04
CA HIS A 330 14.46 -2.78 7.95
C HIS A 330 13.96 -4.23 7.89
N LYS A 331 12.90 -4.58 8.63
CA LYS A 331 12.31 -5.93 8.62
C LYS A 331 10.97 -5.98 7.89
N VAL A 332 10.74 -7.09 7.20
CA VAL A 332 9.41 -7.57 6.80
C VAL A 332 8.91 -8.49 7.91
N TYR A 333 7.75 -8.21 8.46
CA TYR A 333 7.04 -9.04 9.44
C TYR A 333 5.99 -9.88 8.72
N VAL A 334 5.88 -11.15 9.07
CA VAL A 334 4.79 -12.04 8.64
C VAL A 334 4.08 -12.52 9.91
N LEU A 335 2.78 -12.26 10.02
CA LEU A 335 1.93 -12.57 11.18
C LEU A 335 0.79 -13.50 10.80
N ASP A 336 0.28 -14.28 11.74
CA ASP A 336 -0.94 -15.07 11.54
C ASP A 336 -2.22 -14.25 11.60
N SER A 337 -3.25 -14.79 10.96
CA SER A 337 -4.62 -14.24 11.00
C SER A 337 -5.22 -14.17 12.40
N GLN A 338 -4.78 -15.04 13.32
CA GLN A 338 -5.40 -15.18 14.64
C GLN A 338 -4.72 -14.33 15.72
N GLY A 339 -3.56 -13.75 15.44
CA GLY A 339 -2.82 -12.97 16.42
C GLY A 339 -2.44 -13.75 17.70
N ASP A 340 -2.37 -15.08 17.62
CA ASP A 340 -2.38 -15.98 18.77
C ASP A 340 -0.98 -16.56 19.06
N TYR A 341 -0.44 -16.24 20.23
CA TYR A 341 0.77 -16.88 20.74
C TYR A 341 0.45 -18.21 21.45
N LYS A 342 0.97 -19.33 20.93
CA LYS A 342 1.11 -20.59 21.70
C LYS A 342 2.50 -20.67 22.32
N LEU A 343 2.59 -20.46 23.64
CA LEU A 343 3.77 -20.82 24.42
C LEU A 343 3.83 -22.35 24.52
N ASP A 344 4.84 -22.99 23.92
CA ASP A 344 5.24 -24.31 24.37
C ASP A 344 6.00 -24.13 25.70
N TYR A 345 5.25 -24.17 26.80
CA TYR A 345 5.84 -24.31 28.12
C TYR A 345 6.53 -25.68 28.20
N ILE A 346 7.86 -25.70 28.24
CA ILE A 346 8.62 -26.88 28.65
C ILE A 346 9.02 -26.69 30.12
N PRO A 347 8.35 -27.35 31.09
CA PRO A 347 8.81 -27.34 32.47
C PRO A 347 10.19 -28.02 32.55
N GLY A 348 11.22 -27.29 33.01
CA GLY A 348 12.45 -27.90 33.52
C GLY A 348 13.78 -27.51 32.88
N LEU A 349 13.85 -26.62 31.89
CA LEU A 349 15.14 -26.07 31.42
C LEU A 349 15.50 -24.78 32.15
N GLY A 350 16.16 -24.93 33.30
CA GLY A 350 16.93 -23.86 33.92
C GLY A 350 18.26 -23.70 33.18
N GLY A 351 18.54 -22.50 32.68
CA GLY A 351 19.80 -22.21 32.01
C GLY A 351 19.80 -20.86 31.32
N VAL A 352 19.90 -19.79 32.12
CA VAL A 352 20.23 -18.45 31.66
C VAL A 352 21.56 -18.48 30.89
N VAL A 353 21.54 -18.00 29.65
CA VAL A 353 22.72 -17.37 29.03
C VAL A 353 22.27 -16.03 28.46
N ASN A 354 22.70 -14.95 29.12
CA ASN A 354 22.50 -13.57 28.71
C ASN A 354 23.39 -13.22 27.50
N GLN A 355 22.83 -12.46 26.55
CA GLN A 355 23.36 -11.22 25.94
C GLN A 355 22.45 -10.85 24.74
N SER A 356 22.07 -9.60 24.46
CA SER A 356 22.16 -8.31 25.15
C SER A 356 21.10 -7.38 24.56
N GLY A 357 20.30 -6.76 25.43
CA GLY A 357 19.20 -5.84 25.10
C GLY A 357 18.14 -5.79 26.21
N HIS A 358 18.60 -5.74 27.46
CA HIS A 358 17.81 -5.77 28.71
C HIS A 358 17.52 -4.34 29.23
N TYR A 359 16.51 -3.96 30.04
CA TYR A 359 15.28 -4.53 30.62
C TYR A 359 14.58 -3.41 31.43
N SER A 360 13.40 -3.74 31.95
CA SER A 360 13.01 -3.58 33.37
C SER A 360 11.84 -2.63 33.66
N ASN A 361 10.69 -3.24 33.90
CA ASN A 361 10.20 -3.29 35.28
C ASN A 361 9.63 -4.67 35.57
N THR A 362 10.13 -5.29 36.63
CA THR A 362 9.49 -6.44 37.26
C THR A 362 8.15 -5.97 37.80
N MET A 363 7.07 -6.28 37.11
CA MET A 363 5.74 -6.26 37.69
C MET A 363 5.14 -7.65 37.57
N HIS A 364 4.67 -8.18 38.69
CA HIS A 364 3.60 -9.15 38.67
C HIS A 364 2.44 -8.50 37.90
N THR A 365 2.15 -8.95 36.69
CA THR A 365 0.95 -8.51 35.96
C THR A 365 0.26 -9.71 35.35
N GLU A 366 -1.06 -9.60 35.38
CA GLU A 366 -2.06 -10.61 35.06
C GLU A 366 -1.90 -11.22 33.66
N VAL A 367 -2.39 -12.45 33.57
CA VAL A 367 -2.62 -13.17 32.31
C VAL A 367 -3.54 -12.34 31.43
N GLY A 368 -3.10 -12.07 30.18
CA GLY A 368 -3.94 -11.50 29.12
C GLY A 368 -3.39 -10.23 28.50
N LYS A 369 -2.40 -10.36 27.60
CA LYS A 369 -2.14 -9.40 26.52
C LYS A 369 -1.74 -10.20 25.28
N ASN A 370 -2.64 -10.26 24.30
CA ASN A 370 -2.43 -11.00 23.06
C ASN A 370 -1.40 -10.24 22.22
N GLN A 371 -0.34 -10.94 21.82
CA GLN A 371 0.66 -10.48 20.86
C GLN A 371 0.52 -11.36 19.63
N GLY A 372 0.41 -10.74 18.45
CA GLY A 372 0.38 -11.48 17.19
C GLY A 372 1.59 -12.41 17.05
N LYS A 373 1.39 -13.61 16.50
CA LYS A 373 2.51 -14.55 16.36
C LYS A 373 3.37 -14.12 15.18
N LEU A 374 4.61 -13.73 15.47
CA LEU A 374 5.61 -13.58 14.42
C LEU A 374 5.89 -14.93 13.78
N PHE A 375 5.49 -15.13 12.51
CA PHE A 375 5.85 -16.31 11.74
C PHE A 375 7.33 -16.29 11.37
N CYS A 376 7.78 -15.20 10.77
CA CYS A 376 9.18 -14.97 10.42
C CYS A 376 9.43 -13.48 10.16
N THR A 377 10.71 -13.09 10.18
CA THR A 377 11.15 -11.79 9.67
C THR A 377 12.25 -11.95 8.65
N TYR A 378 12.29 -11.07 7.66
CA TYR A 378 13.44 -10.93 6.78
C TYR A 378 14.00 -9.50 6.86
N SER A 379 15.30 -9.38 7.15
CA SER A 379 16.01 -8.10 7.14
C SER A 379 16.41 -7.72 5.73
N LEU A 380 15.95 -6.56 5.27
CA LEU A 380 16.32 -5.95 4.00
C LEU A 380 17.43 -4.92 4.19
N GLU A 381 18.20 -4.66 3.12
CA GLU A 381 19.14 -3.56 3.13
C GLU A 381 18.41 -2.27 2.72
N GLY A 382 18.06 -1.48 3.72
CA GLY A 382 17.43 -0.18 3.52
C GLY A 382 15.99 -0.08 4.05
N ASN A 383 15.36 1.07 3.84
CA ASN A 383 14.02 1.33 4.36
C ASN A 383 12.99 0.79 3.38
N ILE A 384 12.05 0.00 3.85
CA ILE A 384 10.97 -0.54 3.02
C ILE A 384 10.00 0.60 2.69
N VAL A 385 9.78 0.85 1.40
CA VAL A 385 8.83 1.88 0.93
C VAL A 385 7.51 1.28 0.44
N GLY A 386 7.46 -0.04 0.27
CA GLY A 386 6.24 -0.77 -0.05
C GLY A 386 6.53 -2.17 -0.55
N ALA A 387 5.49 -2.99 -0.57
CA ALA A 387 5.54 -4.36 -1.04
C ALA A 387 4.27 -4.71 -1.83
N ALA A 388 4.36 -5.73 -2.69
CA ALA A 388 3.23 -6.30 -3.41
C ALA A 388 3.39 -7.83 -3.52
N LEU A 389 2.26 -8.54 -3.63
CA LEU A 389 2.24 -9.99 -3.76
C LEU A 389 2.11 -10.43 -5.22
N SER A 390 2.99 -11.33 -5.65
CA SER A 390 2.91 -11.95 -6.97
C SER A 390 1.91 -13.10 -7.00
N GLY A 391 1.39 -13.45 -8.17
CA GLY A 391 0.52 -14.61 -8.37
C GLY A 391 1.19 -15.95 -8.04
N SER A 392 2.53 -15.98 -7.94
CA SER A 392 3.27 -17.15 -7.45
C SER A 392 3.30 -17.26 -5.92
N GLY A 393 2.83 -16.24 -5.19
CA GLY A 393 2.96 -16.12 -3.73
C GLY A 393 4.28 -15.48 -3.26
N ALA A 394 5.05 -14.87 -4.17
CA ALA A 394 6.29 -14.20 -3.81
C ALA A 394 6.01 -12.74 -3.40
N ILE A 395 6.70 -12.25 -2.39
CA ILE A 395 6.60 -10.86 -1.93
C ILE A 395 7.66 -10.05 -2.68
N ILE A 396 7.22 -9.09 -3.48
CA ILE A 396 8.09 -8.11 -4.13
C ILE A 396 8.17 -6.87 -3.24
N ALA A 397 9.34 -6.59 -2.68
CA ALA A 397 9.54 -5.46 -1.76
C ALA A 397 10.56 -4.46 -2.33
N ASN A 398 10.22 -3.17 -2.29
CA ASN A 398 11.10 -2.09 -2.69
C ASN A 398 11.72 -1.43 -1.46
N THR A 399 13.02 -1.10 -1.55
CA THR A 399 13.67 -0.23 -0.57
C THR A 399 13.94 1.16 -1.13
N LYS A 400 13.97 2.16 -0.23
CA LYS A 400 14.21 3.57 -0.56
C LYS A 400 15.50 3.78 -1.35
N GLN A 401 16.50 2.93 -1.13
CA GLN A 401 17.80 2.94 -1.76
C GLN A 401 17.78 2.43 -3.22
N GLY A 402 16.65 1.88 -3.68
CA GLY A 402 16.49 1.42 -5.05
C GLY A 402 16.62 -0.09 -5.26
N LYS A 403 16.60 -0.88 -4.19
CA LYS A 403 16.64 -2.34 -4.31
C LYS A 403 15.23 -2.90 -4.42
N VAL A 404 15.06 -3.85 -5.34
CA VAL A 404 13.83 -4.62 -5.54
C VAL A 404 14.14 -6.07 -5.16
N TYR A 405 13.48 -6.56 -4.13
CA TYR A 405 13.62 -7.91 -3.61
C TYR A 405 12.45 -8.77 -4.06
N ASN A 406 12.73 -9.97 -4.52
CA ASN A 406 11.73 -11.03 -4.64
C ASN A 406 11.97 -12.03 -3.53
N ILE A 407 11.05 -12.09 -2.58
CA ILE A 407 11.15 -12.88 -1.37
C ILE A 407 10.17 -14.04 -1.48
N ARG A 408 10.66 -15.26 -1.30
CA ARG A 408 9.82 -16.45 -1.21
C ARG A 408 9.87 -17.02 0.20
N VAL A 409 8.72 -17.50 0.64
CA VAL A 409 8.59 -18.33 1.84
C VAL A 409 8.66 -19.77 1.35
N ASP A 410 9.82 -20.41 1.51
CA ASP A 410 10.04 -21.80 1.10
C ASP A 410 9.83 -22.76 2.29
N TYR A 411 9.43 -23.99 1.96
CA TYR A 411 9.16 -25.09 2.92
C TYR A 411 10.24 -26.17 2.92
#